data_AF-C5KW68-F1
#
_entry.id   AF-C5KW68-F1
#
_cell.length_a   1.000
_cell.length_b   1.000
_cell.length_c   1.000
_cell.angle_alpha   90.00
_cell.angle_beta   90.00
_cell.angle_gamma   90.00
#
_symmetry.space_group_name_H-M   'P 1'
#
loop_
_entity.id
_entity.type
_entity.pdbx_description
1 polymer ?
#
loop_
_entity_poly.entity_id
_entity_poly.type
_entity_poly.pdbx_seq_one_letter_code
_entity_poly.pdbx_strand_id
1 'polypeptide(L)'
;MKISKQAKSAGVIEGGRFSGVTDKRGYMIFKKTIMNQPEIQFSGTGELSSAYQYFYIINNVSTPLQQLINEQCHVKGNTLFSQRVVTAWRVLRLYSDLGSEMELHRKWENLKCDGPTTLEVYIAAIQTMKDQIGEVRECPLTDSELRARLYSGLPTEARLYLDRMPMTSVSTMESMISETRRWAQLRVRYGASLVGTPTTAISNPTISTTRGASSAKVKSATPSKKDKKKTDKEANVIEFST
;
A
#
# COMPACT_ATOMS: atom_id res chain seq x y z
N MET A 1 27.62 14.89 -22.61
CA MET A 1 28.46 13.88 -21.93
C MET A 1 27.65 12.58 -21.85
N LYS A 2 28.00 11.56 -22.63
CA LYS A 2 27.30 10.25 -22.61
C LYS A 2 27.87 9.44 -21.45
N ILE A 3 27.16 9.41 -20.32
CA ILE A 3 27.59 8.65 -19.14
C ILE A 3 27.29 7.16 -19.39
N SER A 4 28.37 6.39 -19.27
CA SER A 4 28.57 5.01 -19.71
C SER A 4 27.59 4.01 -19.07
N LYS A 5 27.22 3.00 -19.86
CA LYS A 5 26.41 1.81 -19.52
C LYS A 5 26.89 1.05 -18.27
N GLN A 6 28.09 1.32 -17.75
CA GLN A 6 28.62 0.72 -16.52
C GLN A 6 27.93 1.20 -15.24
N ALA A 7 27.25 2.35 -15.25
CA ALA A 7 26.47 2.76 -14.08
C ALA A 7 25.27 1.83 -13.85
N LYS A 8 24.71 1.20 -14.90
CA LYS A 8 23.48 0.39 -14.83
C LYS A 8 23.60 -0.94 -14.08
N SER A 9 24.81 -1.40 -13.74
CA SER A 9 25.04 -2.73 -13.15
C SER A 9 25.09 -2.76 -11.63
N ALA A 10 24.96 -1.62 -10.94
CA ALA A 10 25.02 -1.55 -9.47
C ALA A 10 23.61 -1.39 -8.86
N GLY A 11 22.74 -2.35 -9.15
CA GLY A 11 21.42 -2.42 -8.51
C GLY A 11 21.54 -2.99 -7.10
N VAL A 12 21.73 -2.13 -6.09
CA VAL A 12 21.57 -2.52 -4.69
C VAL A 12 21.07 -1.32 -3.88
N ILE A 13 19.81 -1.36 -3.42
CA ILE A 13 19.39 -0.66 -2.20
C ILE A 13 19.44 -1.71 -1.08
N GLU A 14 20.62 -1.94 -0.52
CA GLU A 14 20.80 -2.62 0.75
C GLU A 14 21.54 -1.65 1.68
N GLY A 15 20.80 -1.05 2.62
CA GLY A 15 21.35 -0.29 3.75
C GLY A 15 22.19 0.97 3.46
N GLY A 16 22.50 1.30 2.21
CA GLY A 16 23.43 2.37 1.83
C GLY A 16 22.80 3.42 0.91
N ARG A 17 23.10 4.68 1.20
CA ARG A 17 22.74 5.93 0.49
C ARG A 17 22.36 5.77 -1.00
N PHE A 18 21.32 6.50 -1.43
CA PHE A 18 20.86 6.59 -2.81
C PHE A 18 22.00 7.00 -3.76
N SER A 19 22.41 6.09 -4.64
CA SER A 19 23.55 6.26 -5.54
C SER A 19 23.16 6.68 -6.96
N GLY A 20 21.87 6.92 -7.22
CA GLY A 20 21.38 7.32 -8.55
C GLY A 20 21.25 6.18 -9.55
N VAL A 21 21.53 4.93 -9.17
CA VAL A 21 21.30 3.73 -10.00
C VAL A 21 20.16 2.88 -9.44
N THR A 22 19.11 3.54 -8.96
CA THR A 22 17.95 2.80 -8.47
C THR A 22 16.88 2.78 -9.55
N ASP A 23 16.32 1.60 -9.80
CA ASP A 23 15.15 1.44 -10.68
C ASP A 23 14.03 2.41 -10.28
N LYS A 24 13.05 2.67 -11.17
CA LYS A 24 11.86 3.52 -10.90
C LYS A 24 11.31 3.35 -9.49
N ARG A 25 11.23 2.10 -9.04
CA ARG A 25 10.72 1.72 -7.71
C ARG A 25 11.61 2.21 -6.56
N GLY A 26 12.93 2.15 -6.71
CA GLY A 26 13.88 2.57 -5.69
C GLY A 26 13.85 4.08 -5.45
N TYR A 27 13.72 4.89 -6.51
CA TYR A 27 13.48 6.33 -6.37
C TYR A 27 12.17 6.65 -5.63
N MET A 28 11.08 5.97 -5.97
CA MET A 28 9.79 6.18 -5.27
C MET A 28 9.86 5.77 -3.80
N ILE A 29 10.51 4.64 -3.49
CA ILE A 29 10.73 4.21 -2.10
C ILE A 29 11.58 5.23 -1.36
N PHE A 30 12.69 5.68 -1.94
CA PHE A 30 13.57 6.70 -1.33
C PHE A 30 12.80 7.99 -1.03
N LYS A 31 12.06 8.51 -2.00
CA LYS A 31 11.25 9.72 -1.84
C LYS A 31 10.22 9.54 -0.72
N LYS A 32 9.49 8.41 -0.73
CA LYS A 32 8.51 8.08 0.32
C LYS A 32 9.15 7.97 1.70
N THR A 33 10.31 7.35 1.81
CA THR A 33 11.05 7.23 3.08
C THR A 33 11.44 8.60 3.65
N ILE A 34 11.88 9.53 2.80
CA ILE A 34 12.16 10.91 3.23
C ILE A 34 10.87 11.61 3.65
N MET A 35 9.83 11.57 2.82
CA MET A 35 8.58 12.28 3.13
C MET A 35 7.85 11.74 4.36
N ASN A 36 8.13 10.50 4.77
CA ASN A 36 7.57 9.88 5.97
C ASN A 36 8.37 10.13 7.25
N GLN A 37 9.47 10.90 7.20
CA GLN A 37 10.19 11.25 8.43
C GLN A 37 9.30 12.13 9.33
N PRO A 38 9.24 11.85 10.65
CA PRO A 38 8.36 12.57 11.56
C PRO A 38 8.64 14.09 11.55
N GLU A 39 9.90 14.49 11.45
CA GLU A 39 10.31 15.90 11.37
C GLU A 39 9.72 16.62 10.17
N ILE A 40 9.51 15.92 9.04
CA ILE A 40 8.88 16.47 7.84
C ILE A 40 7.36 16.51 8.00
N GLN A 41 6.77 15.48 8.60
CA GLN A 41 5.32 15.42 8.83
C GLN A 41 4.84 16.45 9.87
N PHE A 42 5.63 16.68 10.92
CA PHE A 42 5.27 17.59 12.02
C PHE A 42 5.74 19.04 11.81
N SER A 43 6.69 19.31 10.91
CA SER A 43 7.17 20.68 10.64
C SER A 43 6.19 21.56 9.85
N GLY A 44 5.05 21.01 9.40
CA GLY A 44 4.03 21.74 8.66
C GLY A 44 4.50 22.13 7.24
N THR A 45 4.02 23.28 6.75
CA THR A 45 4.40 23.81 5.43
C THR A 45 5.31 25.02 5.59
N GLY A 46 6.40 25.09 4.82
CA GLY A 46 7.31 26.25 4.82
C GLY A 46 8.80 25.88 4.70
N GLU A 47 9.64 26.88 4.98
CA GLU A 47 11.11 26.76 4.85
C GLU A 47 11.71 25.75 5.85
N LEU A 48 11.13 25.60 7.05
CA LEU A 48 11.62 24.62 8.03
C LEU A 48 11.42 23.18 7.54
N SER A 49 10.23 22.86 7.01
CA SER A 49 9.96 21.56 6.37
C SER A 49 10.87 21.33 5.16
N SER A 50 11.10 22.38 4.37
CA SER A 50 12.02 22.32 3.23
C SER A 50 13.47 22.08 3.67
N ALA A 51 13.91 22.67 4.78
CA ALA A 51 15.24 22.44 5.32
C ALA A 51 15.40 20.98 5.76
N TYR A 52 14.45 20.43 6.52
CA TYR A 52 14.48 19.01 6.89
C TYR A 52 14.53 18.11 5.66
N GLN A 53 13.66 18.32 4.68
CA GLN A 53 13.67 17.56 3.42
C GLN A 53 15.04 17.64 2.74
N TYR A 54 15.62 18.83 2.60
CA TYR A 54 16.93 19.00 1.96
C TYR A 54 18.03 18.24 2.72
N PHE A 55 18.06 18.34 4.05
CA PHE A 55 19.06 17.63 4.86
C PHE A 55 18.92 16.12 4.78
N TYR A 56 17.69 15.58 4.85
CA TYR A 56 17.47 14.15 4.66
C TYR A 56 17.88 13.68 3.27
N ILE A 57 17.62 14.47 2.23
CA ILE A 57 18.09 14.15 0.88
C ILE A 57 19.61 14.08 0.86
N ILE A 58 20.29 15.16 1.26
CA ILE A 58 21.75 15.27 1.16
C ILE A 58 22.47 14.19 1.99
N ASN A 59 21.95 13.84 3.17
CA ASN A 59 22.56 12.83 4.04
C ASN A 59 22.35 11.38 3.54
N ASN A 60 21.32 11.16 2.73
CA ASN A 60 20.94 9.83 2.25
C ASN A 60 21.25 9.62 0.76
N VAL A 61 22.02 10.50 0.13
CA VAL A 61 22.53 10.31 -1.25
C VAL A 61 24.04 10.10 -1.26
N SER A 62 24.56 9.51 -2.33
CA SER A 62 26.00 9.35 -2.54
C SER A 62 26.71 10.71 -2.67
N THR A 63 28.00 10.77 -2.29
CA THR A 63 28.81 11.99 -2.36
C THR A 63 28.81 12.65 -3.75
N PRO A 64 28.91 11.91 -4.88
CA PRO A 64 28.81 12.53 -6.21
C PRO A 64 27.47 13.22 -6.47
N LEU A 65 26.35 12.62 -6.02
CA LEU A 65 25.03 13.24 -6.16
C LEU A 65 24.86 14.45 -5.25
N GLN A 66 25.41 14.40 -4.04
CA GLN A 66 25.45 15.55 -3.15
C GLN A 66 26.18 16.74 -3.78
N GLN A 67 27.36 16.51 -4.37
CA GLN A 67 28.13 17.55 -5.08
C GLN A 67 27.31 18.13 -6.24
N LEU A 68 26.74 17.26 -7.07
CA LEU A 68 25.93 17.68 -8.20
C LEU A 68 24.69 18.51 -7.79
N ILE A 69 23.99 18.10 -6.72
CA ILE A 69 22.84 18.86 -6.20
C ILE A 69 23.30 20.26 -5.75
N ASN A 70 24.41 20.34 -5.01
CA ASN A 70 24.94 21.62 -4.53
C ASN A 70 25.39 22.53 -5.68
N GLU A 71 26.05 21.98 -6.70
CA GLU A 71 26.42 22.71 -7.93
C GLU A 71 25.19 23.23 -8.66
N GLN A 72 24.16 22.41 -8.85
CA GLN A 72 22.92 22.83 -9.52
C GLN A 72 22.18 23.91 -8.72
N CYS A 73 22.19 23.81 -7.38
CA CYS A 73 21.66 24.86 -6.52
C CYS A 73 22.43 26.18 -6.65
N HIS A 74 23.76 26.11 -6.75
CA HIS A 74 24.62 27.27 -6.94
C HIS A 74 24.39 27.93 -8.31
N VAL A 75 24.38 27.15 -9.40
CA VAL A 75 24.17 27.65 -10.77
C VAL A 75 22.82 28.34 -10.92
N LYS A 76 21.78 27.85 -10.22
CA LYS A 76 20.45 28.47 -10.23
C LYS A 76 20.29 29.65 -9.26
N GLY A 77 21.30 29.93 -8.43
CA GLY A 77 21.22 30.97 -7.41
C GLY A 77 20.19 30.68 -6.31
N ASN A 78 19.97 29.40 -5.97
CA ASN A 78 18.97 29.02 -4.98
C ASN A 78 19.41 29.46 -3.57
N THR A 79 18.74 30.46 -3.01
CA THR A 79 19.02 30.98 -1.66
C THR A 79 18.14 30.31 -0.61
N LEU A 80 16.91 29.95 -0.95
CA LEU A 80 15.93 29.33 -0.06
C LEU A 80 16.02 27.79 -0.05
N PHE A 81 15.65 27.16 1.07
CA PHE A 81 15.62 25.70 1.14
C PHE A 81 14.52 25.12 0.25
N SER A 82 13.38 25.78 0.13
CA SER A 82 12.32 25.36 -0.81
C SER A 82 12.85 25.20 -2.25
N GLN A 83 13.64 26.16 -2.73
CA GLN A 83 14.25 26.12 -4.05
C GLN A 83 15.30 25.01 -4.18
N ARG A 84 16.09 24.81 -3.12
CA ARG A 84 17.12 23.77 -3.05
C ARG A 84 16.51 22.37 -3.05
N VAL A 85 15.41 22.16 -2.32
CA VAL A 85 14.63 20.91 -2.33
C VAL A 85 14.11 20.57 -3.72
N VAL A 86 13.50 21.55 -4.40
CA VAL A 86 13.01 21.36 -5.78
C VAL A 86 14.16 20.94 -6.70
N THR A 87 15.32 21.56 -6.56
CA THR A 87 16.50 21.23 -7.36
C THR A 87 17.06 19.85 -7.02
N ALA A 88 17.12 19.50 -5.73
CA ALA A 88 17.56 18.19 -5.28
C ALA A 88 16.68 17.07 -5.84
N TRP A 89 15.36 17.16 -5.69
CA TRP A 89 14.42 16.19 -6.26
C TRP A 89 14.55 16.09 -7.77
N ARG A 90 14.70 17.22 -8.47
CA ARG A 90 14.88 17.22 -9.92
C ARG A 90 16.16 16.49 -10.35
N VAL A 91 17.28 16.71 -9.66
CA VAL A 91 18.54 16.00 -9.95
C VAL A 91 18.37 14.51 -9.71
N LEU A 92 17.80 14.10 -8.57
CA LEU A 92 17.57 12.69 -8.26
C LEU A 92 16.63 12.02 -9.27
N ARG A 93 15.62 12.76 -9.74
CA ARG A 93 14.68 12.30 -10.75
C ARG A 93 15.33 12.11 -12.13
N LEU A 94 16.27 12.97 -12.51
CA LEU A 94 17.03 12.82 -13.77
C LEU A 94 17.98 11.61 -13.74
N TYR A 95 18.43 11.22 -12.55
CA TYR A 95 19.27 10.06 -12.37
C TYR A 95 18.48 8.77 -12.13
N SER A 96 17.19 8.85 -11.76
CA SER A 96 16.33 7.68 -11.73
C SER A 96 15.82 7.33 -13.14
N ASP A 97 15.77 6.03 -13.47
CA ASP A 97 15.25 5.57 -14.76
C ASP A 97 13.72 5.60 -14.79
N LEU A 98 13.11 6.75 -14.42
CA LEU A 98 11.69 7.04 -14.61
C LEU A 98 11.42 7.20 -16.12
N GLY A 99 11.51 6.09 -16.86
CA GLY A 99 11.19 6.03 -18.29
C GLY A 99 9.83 6.67 -18.61
N SER A 100 9.66 7.03 -19.87
CA SER A 100 8.69 8.03 -20.34
C SER A 100 7.26 7.80 -19.86
N GLU A 101 6.48 8.88 -19.79
CA GLU A 101 5.05 8.82 -19.44
C GLU A 101 4.29 7.82 -20.33
N MET A 102 4.58 7.82 -21.64
CA MET A 102 3.99 6.89 -22.60
C MET A 102 4.33 5.42 -22.32
N GLU A 103 5.56 5.12 -21.90
CA GLU A 103 5.92 3.77 -21.48
C GLU A 103 5.19 3.34 -20.21
N LEU A 104 4.98 4.28 -19.27
CA LEU A 104 4.22 4.00 -18.06
C LEU A 104 2.74 3.75 -18.39
N HIS A 105 2.12 4.53 -19.27
CA HIS A 105 0.73 4.25 -19.72
C HIS A 105 0.62 2.88 -20.39
N ARG A 106 1.54 2.54 -21.30
CA ARG A 106 1.57 1.20 -21.92
C ARG A 106 1.73 0.08 -20.89
N LYS A 107 2.59 0.27 -19.89
CA LYS A 107 2.74 -0.72 -18.80
C LYS A 107 1.46 -0.85 -17.99
N TRP A 108 0.79 0.26 -17.71
CA TRP A 108 -0.47 0.28 -16.98
C TRP A 108 -1.56 -0.49 -17.75
N GLU A 109 -1.74 -0.22 -19.04
CA GLU A 109 -2.73 -0.89 -19.89
C GLU A 109 -2.55 -2.41 -19.94
N ASN A 110 -1.32 -2.89 -19.73
CA ASN A 110 -1.01 -4.32 -19.69
C ASN A 110 -1.22 -4.96 -18.31
N LEU A 111 -1.47 -4.17 -17.25
CA LEU A 111 -1.80 -4.72 -15.93
C LEU A 111 -3.21 -5.31 -15.95
N LYS A 112 -3.32 -6.57 -15.56
CA LYS A 112 -4.59 -7.28 -15.44
C LYS A 112 -4.65 -8.02 -14.12
N CYS A 113 -5.86 -8.16 -13.60
CA CYS A 113 -6.19 -8.96 -12.45
C CYS A 113 -6.89 -10.23 -12.93
N ASP A 114 -6.24 -11.38 -12.75
CA ASP A 114 -6.74 -12.66 -13.23
C ASP A 114 -7.91 -13.19 -12.38
N GLY A 115 -7.97 -12.80 -11.10
CA GLY A 115 -9.04 -13.22 -10.21
C GLY A 115 -8.93 -12.66 -8.78
N PRO A 116 -9.81 -13.10 -7.87
CA PRO A 116 -9.87 -12.59 -6.51
C PRO A 116 -8.58 -12.84 -5.70
N THR A 117 -7.83 -13.90 -6.02
CA THR A 117 -6.57 -14.25 -5.35
C THR A 117 -5.39 -13.37 -5.75
N THR A 118 -5.43 -12.77 -6.95
CA THR A 118 -4.37 -11.89 -7.48
C THR A 118 -4.66 -10.40 -7.25
N LEU A 119 -5.80 -10.08 -6.62
CA LEU A 119 -6.29 -8.70 -6.50
C LEU A 119 -5.32 -7.79 -5.76
N GLU A 120 -4.73 -8.23 -4.64
CA GLU A 120 -3.81 -7.39 -3.86
C GLU A 120 -2.51 -7.08 -4.63
N VAL A 121 -2.01 -8.03 -5.41
CA VAL A 121 -0.84 -7.82 -6.27
C VAL A 121 -1.16 -6.79 -7.35
N TYR A 122 -2.35 -6.89 -7.95
CA TYR A 122 -2.83 -5.92 -8.93
C TYR A 122 -3.01 -4.52 -8.31
N ILE A 123 -3.63 -4.40 -7.14
CA ILE A 123 -3.80 -3.11 -6.45
C ILE A 123 -2.44 -2.48 -6.14
N ALA A 124 -1.48 -3.26 -5.64
CA ALA A 124 -0.13 -2.77 -5.36
C ALA A 124 0.58 -2.27 -6.64
N ALA A 125 0.41 -2.98 -7.76
CA ALA A 125 0.94 -2.56 -9.06
C ALA A 125 0.28 -1.25 -9.53
N ILE A 126 -1.04 -1.13 -9.43
CA ILE A 126 -1.80 0.08 -9.78
C ILE A 126 -1.37 1.28 -8.92
N GLN A 127 -1.21 1.10 -7.62
CA GLN A 127 -0.71 2.15 -6.71
C GLN A 127 0.72 2.57 -7.07
N THR A 128 1.58 1.61 -7.41
CA THR A 128 2.94 1.90 -7.89
C THR A 128 2.91 2.72 -9.19
N MET A 129 2.02 2.38 -10.11
CA MET A 129 1.88 3.12 -11.37
C MET A 129 1.30 4.52 -11.18
N LYS A 130 0.31 4.68 -10.28
CA LYS A 130 -0.21 5.99 -9.85
C LYS A 130 0.92 6.89 -9.37
N ASP A 131 1.74 6.37 -8.48
CA ASP A 131 2.86 7.11 -7.88
C ASP A 131 3.89 7.49 -8.96
N GLN A 132 4.25 6.55 -9.85
CA GLN A 132 5.20 6.80 -10.94
C GLN A 132 4.71 7.84 -11.95
N ILE A 133 3.44 7.78 -12.36
CA ILE A 133 2.90 8.75 -13.33
C ILE A 133 2.70 10.12 -12.66
N GLY A 134 2.25 10.16 -11.40
CA GLY A 134 2.14 11.41 -10.66
C GLY A 134 3.49 12.11 -10.53
N GLU A 135 4.55 11.34 -10.32
CA GLU A 135 5.92 11.87 -10.32
C GLU A 135 6.34 12.38 -11.70
N VAL A 136 6.03 11.64 -12.78
CA VAL A 136 6.39 12.04 -14.13
C VAL A 136 5.66 13.33 -14.55
N ARG A 137 4.38 13.46 -14.19
CA ARG A 137 3.54 14.62 -14.50
C ARG A 137 3.76 15.82 -13.57
N GLU A 138 4.40 15.62 -12.42
CA GLU A 138 4.45 16.60 -11.32
C GLU A 138 3.06 17.06 -10.86
N CYS A 139 2.03 16.25 -11.12
CA CYS A 139 0.62 16.57 -10.90
C CYS A 139 -0.12 15.30 -10.44
N PRO A 140 -0.95 15.36 -9.40
CA PRO A 140 -1.73 14.22 -8.95
C PRO A 140 -2.73 13.77 -10.03
N LEU A 141 -2.85 12.46 -10.23
CA LEU A 141 -3.90 11.90 -11.08
C LEU A 141 -5.26 12.09 -10.41
N THR A 142 -6.29 12.37 -11.22
CA THR A 142 -7.65 12.54 -10.73
C THR A 142 -8.27 11.19 -10.35
N ASP A 143 -9.22 11.20 -9.41
CA ASP A 143 -9.96 9.99 -9.04
C ASP A 143 -10.72 9.37 -10.22
N SER A 144 -11.17 10.17 -11.19
CA SER A 144 -11.79 9.64 -12.42
C SER A 144 -10.81 8.83 -13.26
N GLU A 145 -9.60 9.35 -13.46
CA GLU A 145 -8.54 8.67 -14.20
C GLU A 145 -8.12 7.38 -13.48
N LEU A 146 -7.91 7.45 -12.16
CA LEU A 146 -7.49 6.30 -11.35
C LEU A 146 -8.54 5.20 -11.31
N ARG A 147 -9.83 5.55 -11.20
CA ARG A 147 -10.92 4.57 -11.22
C ARG A 147 -11.10 3.90 -12.57
N ALA A 148 -11.07 4.67 -13.66
CA ALA A 148 -11.17 4.11 -15.02
C ALA A 148 -10.05 3.10 -15.28
N ARG A 149 -8.83 3.46 -14.85
CA ARG A 149 -7.64 2.61 -14.91
C ARG A 149 -7.78 1.34 -14.07
N LEU A 150 -8.20 1.47 -12.80
CA LEU A 150 -8.45 0.33 -11.94
C LEU A 150 -9.50 -0.61 -12.56
N TYR A 151 -10.62 -0.06 -13.04
CA TYR A 151 -11.73 -0.79 -13.67
C TYR A 151 -11.27 -1.61 -14.88
N SER A 152 -10.42 -1.02 -15.74
CA SER A 152 -10.02 -1.63 -17.02
C SER A 152 -9.29 -2.97 -16.87
N GLY A 153 -8.49 -3.14 -15.81
CA GLY A 153 -7.75 -4.37 -15.56
C GLY A 153 -8.48 -5.37 -14.67
N LEU A 154 -9.69 -5.07 -14.18
CA LEU A 154 -10.44 -5.99 -13.33
C LEU A 154 -11.14 -7.10 -14.13
N PRO A 155 -11.30 -8.30 -13.53
CA PRO A 155 -12.04 -9.38 -14.18
C PRO A 155 -13.50 -8.97 -14.37
N THR A 156 -14.15 -9.53 -15.39
CA THR A 156 -15.54 -9.18 -15.78
C THR A 156 -16.52 -9.30 -14.62
N GLU A 157 -16.35 -10.30 -13.74
CA GLU A 157 -17.21 -10.50 -12.57
C GLU A 157 -17.10 -9.37 -11.54
N ALA A 158 -15.89 -8.84 -11.33
CA ALA A 158 -15.67 -7.70 -10.45
C ALA A 158 -16.27 -6.42 -11.04
N ARG A 159 -16.14 -6.23 -12.36
CA ARG A 159 -16.74 -5.10 -13.07
C ARG A 159 -18.27 -5.11 -12.93
N LEU A 160 -18.91 -6.24 -13.18
CA LEU A 160 -20.36 -6.41 -13.02
C LEU A 160 -20.83 -6.16 -11.57
N TYR A 161 -20.02 -6.52 -10.58
CA TYR A 161 -20.30 -6.21 -9.18
C TYR A 161 -20.26 -4.72 -8.91
N LEU A 162 -19.21 -4.03 -9.40
CA LEU A 162 -19.02 -2.60 -9.22
C LEU A 162 -20.08 -1.78 -9.96
N ASP A 163 -20.51 -2.21 -11.15
CA ASP A 163 -21.56 -1.53 -11.94
C ASP A 163 -22.91 -1.49 -11.22
N ARG A 164 -23.13 -2.40 -10.26
CA ARG A 164 -24.35 -2.45 -9.43
C ARG A 164 -24.24 -1.62 -8.14
N MET A 165 -23.06 -1.10 -7.84
CA MET A 165 -22.86 -0.30 -6.65
C MET A 165 -23.39 1.12 -6.84
N PRO A 166 -23.89 1.75 -5.77
CA PRO A 166 -24.17 3.18 -5.79
C PRO A 166 -22.91 3.95 -6.19
N MET A 167 -23.06 4.97 -7.04
CA MET A 167 -21.94 5.81 -7.48
C MET A 167 -21.16 6.45 -6.31
N THR A 168 -21.82 6.65 -5.18
CA THR A 168 -21.19 7.14 -3.94
C THR A 168 -20.16 6.16 -3.38
N SER A 169 -20.43 4.86 -3.47
CA SER A 169 -19.55 3.78 -2.98
C SER A 169 -18.30 3.56 -3.83
N VAL A 170 -18.28 4.07 -5.07
CA VAL A 170 -17.16 3.95 -6.02
C VAL A 170 -16.72 5.32 -6.58
N SER A 171 -16.89 6.36 -5.78
CA SER A 171 -16.59 7.76 -6.15
C SER A 171 -15.10 8.09 -6.16
N THR A 172 -14.29 7.42 -5.34
CA THR A 172 -12.84 7.61 -5.24
C THR A 172 -12.10 6.30 -5.55
N MET A 173 -10.79 6.38 -5.82
CA MET A 173 -9.97 5.18 -5.99
C MET A 173 -10.00 4.27 -4.75
N GLU A 174 -9.91 4.85 -3.56
CA GLU A 174 -9.91 4.11 -2.28
C GLU A 174 -11.24 3.40 -2.01
N SER A 175 -12.38 4.05 -2.30
CA SER A 175 -13.69 3.42 -2.11
C SER A 175 -13.90 2.29 -3.10
N MET A 176 -13.48 2.48 -4.36
CA MET A 176 -13.52 1.44 -5.38
C MET A 176 -12.61 0.25 -5.04
N ILE A 177 -11.40 0.49 -4.50
CA ILE A 177 -10.52 -0.57 -3.99
C ILE A 177 -11.20 -1.36 -2.87
N SER A 178 -11.85 -0.66 -1.94
CA SER A 178 -12.53 -1.26 -0.79
C SER A 178 -13.68 -2.17 -1.23
N GLU A 179 -14.51 -1.72 -2.18
CA GLU A 179 -15.58 -2.55 -2.74
C GLU A 179 -15.04 -3.72 -3.58
N THR A 180 -13.94 -3.52 -4.31
CA THR A 180 -13.32 -4.61 -5.07
C THR A 180 -12.75 -5.69 -4.14
N ARG A 181 -12.18 -5.30 -2.99
CA ARG A 181 -11.75 -6.25 -1.95
C ARG A 181 -12.93 -7.00 -1.35
N ARG A 182 -14.04 -6.31 -1.11
CA ARG A 182 -15.27 -6.94 -0.62
C ARG A 182 -15.80 -7.99 -1.60
N TRP A 183 -15.81 -7.66 -2.90
CA TRP A 183 -16.12 -8.63 -3.96
C TRP A 183 -15.21 -9.85 -3.90
N ALA A 184 -13.89 -9.66 -3.80
CA ALA A 184 -12.94 -10.77 -3.76
C ALA A 184 -13.18 -11.67 -2.53
N GLN A 185 -13.43 -11.08 -1.36
CA GLN A 185 -13.77 -11.83 -0.15
C GLN A 185 -15.06 -12.63 -0.29
N LEU A 186 -16.11 -12.02 -0.85
CA LEU A 186 -17.38 -12.70 -1.12
C LEU A 186 -17.18 -13.85 -2.11
N ARG A 187 -16.39 -13.64 -3.16
CA ARG A 187 -16.11 -14.65 -4.17
C ARG A 187 -15.33 -15.84 -3.62
N VAL A 188 -14.35 -15.59 -2.74
CA VAL A 188 -13.59 -16.64 -2.05
C VAL A 188 -14.48 -17.41 -1.07
N ARG A 189 -15.37 -16.73 -0.33
CA ARG A 189 -16.23 -17.38 0.68
C ARG A 189 -17.40 -18.17 0.10
N TYR A 190 -18.02 -17.66 -0.96
CA TYR A 190 -19.30 -18.17 -1.46
C TYR A 190 -19.24 -18.77 -2.87
N GLY A 191 -18.06 -18.74 -3.51
CA GLY A 191 -17.90 -19.20 -4.89
C GLY A 191 -18.73 -18.36 -5.87
N ALA A 192 -18.98 -18.91 -7.06
CA ALA A 192 -19.68 -18.18 -8.13
C ALA A 192 -21.15 -17.88 -7.86
N SER A 193 -21.73 -18.49 -6.84
CA SER A 193 -23.18 -18.60 -6.70
C SER A 193 -23.89 -17.35 -6.17
N LEU A 194 -23.16 -16.30 -5.74
CA LEU A 194 -23.79 -15.15 -5.04
C LEU A 194 -23.39 -13.76 -5.56
N VAL A 195 -22.73 -13.64 -6.72
CA VAL A 195 -22.42 -12.31 -7.32
C VAL A 195 -23.68 -11.63 -7.90
N GLY A 196 -24.87 -12.11 -7.57
CA GLY A 196 -26.17 -11.66 -8.08
C GLY A 196 -27.01 -10.80 -7.14
N THR A 197 -26.80 -10.86 -5.82
CA THR A 197 -27.76 -10.27 -4.87
C THR A 197 -27.20 -9.02 -4.20
N PRO A 198 -27.91 -7.87 -4.26
CA PRO A 198 -27.54 -6.69 -3.49
C PRO A 198 -27.58 -7.07 -2.01
N THR A 199 -26.45 -6.87 -1.32
CA THR A 199 -26.39 -7.09 0.13
C THR A 199 -27.16 -5.95 0.80
N THR A 200 -28.44 -6.17 1.08
CA THR A 200 -29.11 -5.46 2.17
C THR A 200 -28.35 -5.75 3.47
N ALA A 201 -28.10 -4.69 4.23
CA ALA A 201 -27.36 -4.65 5.47
C ALA A 201 -27.50 -5.93 6.32
N ILE A 202 -26.37 -6.59 6.60
CA ILE A 202 -26.31 -7.56 7.68
C ILE A 202 -26.21 -6.74 8.96
N SER A 203 -27.33 -6.65 9.66
CA SER A 203 -27.40 -6.27 11.06
C SER A 203 -26.44 -7.13 11.89
N ASN A 204 -25.68 -6.47 12.77
CA ASN A 204 -24.91 -7.14 13.80
C ASN A 204 -25.79 -8.16 14.55
N PRO A 205 -25.26 -9.32 14.99
CA PRO A 205 -25.99 -10.17 15.91
C PRO A 205 -26.10 -9.42 17.25
N THR A 206 -27.27 -8.86 17.51
CA THR A 206 -27.65 -8.38 18.84
C THR A 206 -27.64 -9.59 19.78
N ILE A 207 -26.71 -9.60 20.73
CA ILE A 207 -26.79 -10.48 21.89
C ILE A 207 -28.03 -10.03 22.68
N SER A 208 -29.15 -10.72 22.47
CA SER A 208 -30.36 -10.51 23.27
C SER A 208 -30.24 -11.28 24.58
N THR A 209 -29.79 -10.59 25.61
CA THR A 209 -30.05 -10.95 27.01
C THR A 209 -31.56 -10.96 27.24
N THR A 210 -32.15 -12.11 27.58
CA THR A 210 -33.40 -12.14 28.36
C THR A 210 -33.31 -13.18 29.47
N ARG A 211 -33.60 -12.68 30.68
CA ARG A 211 -33.76 -13.41 31.95
C ARG A 211 -34.97 -14.35 31.87
N GLY A 212 -34.91 -15.41 32.69
CA GLY A 212 -35.76 -16.59 32.58
C GLY A 212 -37.19 -16.48 33.07
N ALA A 213 -37.93 -17.56 32.84
CA ALA A 213 -39.09 -17.99 33.61
C ALA A 213 -39.29 -19.49 33.39
N SER A 214 -39.65 -20.17 34.47
CA SER A 214 -39.68 -21.60 34.69
C SER A 214 -41.02 -22.23 34.26
N SER A 215 -41.02 -23.51 33.83
CA SER A 215 -41.80 -24.62 34.44
C SER A 215 -42.33 -25.69 33.46
N ALA A 216 -42.29 -26.94 33.95
CA ALA A 216 -43.03 -28.16 33.59
C ALA A 216 -42.40 -29.12 32.54
N LYS A 217 -42.28 -30.45 32.72
CA LYS A 217 -42.45 -31.37 33.87
C LYS A 217 -41.96 -32.79 33.43
N VAL A 218 -41.02 -33.40 34.19
CA VAL A 218 -40.96 -34.84 34.66
C VAL A 218 -40.79 -35.95 33.58
N LYS A 219 -39.78 -36.87 33.62
CA LYS A 219 -39.50 -37.99 34.58
C LYS A 219 -38.02 -38.41 34.47
N SER A 220 -37.19 -38.30 35.52
CA SER A 220 -36.92 -39.28 36.60
C SER A 220 -36.28 -40.62 36.15
N ALA A 221 -34.97 -40.77 36.37
CA ALA A 221 -34.34 -41.97 36.92
C ALA A 221 -32.87 -41.69 37.34
N THR A 222 -32.59 -41.82 38.63
CA THR A 222 -31.27 -41.95 39.29
C THR A 222 -31.47 -42.97 40.42
N PRO A 223 -30.46 -43.44 41.19
CA PRO A 223 -28.99 -43.50 41.00
C PRO A 223 -28.35 -44.84 41.50
N SER A 224 -27.03 -45.03 41.33
CA SER A 224 -26.07 -45.48 42.40
C SER A 224 -24.71 -45.90 41.79
N LYS A 225 -23.63 -45.12 41.97
CA LYS A 225 -22.65 -45.09 43.10
C LYS A 225 -21.70 -46.30 43.17
N LYS A 226 -20.41 -46.07 42.87
CA LYS A 226 -19.32 -46.21 43.86
C LYS A 226 -17.98 -45.60 43.41
N ASP A 227 -17.41 -44.83 44.33
CA ASP A 227 -16.12 -44.13 44.34
C ASP A 227 -14.88 -45.05 44.29
N LYS A 228 -13.76 -44.56 43.71
CA LYS A 228 -12.48 -44.36 44.44
C LYS A 228 -11.33 -43.76 43.58
N LYS A 229 -11.04 -42.49 43.84
CA LYS A 229 -9.73 -41.84 44.12
C LYS A 229 -8.43 -42.60 43.77
N LYS A 230 -7.55 -41.99 42.95
CA LYS A 230 -6.14 -41.70 43.31
C LYS A 230 -5.44 -40.74 42.32
N THR A 231 -4.61 -39.87 42.89
CA THR A 231 -3.85 -38.76 42.30
C THR A 231 -2.40 -39.13 41.97
N ASP A 232 -1.78 -38.22 41.21
CA ASP A 232 -0.34 -37.83 41.12
C ASP A 232 0.66 -38.70 40.34
N LYS A 233 1.31 -38.05 39.34
CA LYS A 233 2.77 -37.80 39.18
C LYS A 233 3.06 -37.21 37.78
N GLU A 234 3.64 -35.99 37.70
CA GLU A 234 5.06 -35.69 37.40
C GLU A 234 5.52 -36.22 36.01
N ALA A 235 6.21 -35.50 35.13
CA ALA A 235 6.92 -34.23 35.19
C ALA A 235 7.09 -33.70 33.74
N ASN A 236 7.11 -32.38 33.58
CA ASN A 236 7.37 -31.68 32.33
C ASN A 236 8.76 -31.02 32.44
N VAL A 237 9.71 -31.44 31.59
CA VAL A 237 10.98 -30.78 31.28
C VAL A 237 11.16 -31.08 29.79
N ILE A 238 11.34 -30.12 28.89
CA ILE A 238 12.58 -29.38 28.62
C ILE A 238 12.24 -28.13 27.79
N GLU A 239 12.74 -26.99 28.23
CA GLU A 239 12.88 -25.74 27.49
C GLU A 239 13.99 -25.85 26.41
N PHE A 240 13.81 -25.17 25.28
CA PHE A 240 14.91 -24.56 24.54
C PHE A 240 14.47 -23.23 23.93
N SER A 241 14.94 -22.14 24.52
CA SER A 241 15.38 -20.91 23.81
C SER A 241 16.91 -21.03 23.76
N THR A 242 17.69 -20.60 22.78
CA THR A 242 17.61 -19.62 21.68
C THR A 242 18.58 -20.08 20.60
#